data_AF-A0A482TD92-F1
#
_entry.id   AF-A0A482TD92-F1
#
_cell.length_a   1.000
_cell.length_b   1.000
_cell.length_c   1.000
_cell.angle_alpha   90.00
_cell.angle_beta   90.00
_cell.angle_gamma   90.00
#
_symmetry.space_group_name_H-M   'P 1'
#
loop_
_entity.id
_entity.type
_entity.pdbx_description
1 polymer ?
#
loop_
_entity_poly.entity_id
_entity_poly.type
_entity_poly.pdbx_seq_one_letter_code
_entity_poly.pdbx_strand_id
1 'polypeptide(L)'
;MGKFYIYNSNIEDKKYKNATIIFNPSIEFDFNSLKNMLSEHFRDFYQTNALVFIHCSTSISPEMLIKDNIDKIFKSIPKVEEHYLIENIFYVSYEKSTFNFSRKDKFLKDNFKEIINQGLANIFIRNGGLVESNGVSHHYVFPSGKHSSKFLRTANVLVKKSEIDFIVQIPVILTTQFQFKVTT
;
A
#
# COMPACT_ATOMS: atom_id res chain seq x y z
N MET A 1 9.04 -10.27 12.03
CA MET A 1 8.94 -8.97 11.30
C MET A 1 8.06 -9.17 10.08
N GLY A 2 7.11 -8.26 9.82
CA GLY A 2 6.15 -8.40 8.71
C GLY A 2 6.87 -8.40 7.37
N LYS A 3 6.71 -9.49 6.59
CA LYS A 3 7.32 -9.62 5.26
C LYS A 3 6.60 -8.80 4.21
N PHE A 4 5.29 -8.63 4.36
CA PHE A 4 4.46 -7.81 3.48
C PHE A 4 4.04 -6.53 4.21
N TYR A 5 3.70 -5.50 3.45
CA TYR A 5 2.93 -4.37 3.95
C TYR A 5 1.55 -4.42 3.28
N ILE A 6 0.49 -4.52 4.08
CA ILE A 6 -0.89 -4.67 3.61
C ILE A 6 -1.71 -3.51 4.14
N TYR A 7 -2.43 -2.85 3.25
CA TYR A 7 -3.34 -1.75 3.57
C TYR A 7 -4.51 -1.70 2.60
N ASN A 8 -5.58 -1.02 2.98
CA ASN A 8 -6.70 -0.75 2.08
C ASN A 8 -6.57 0.65 1.48
N SER A 9 -6.91 0.78 0.21
CA SER A 9 -6.97 2.03 -0.52
C SER A 9 -8.39 2.29 -1.03
N ASN A 10 -8.88 3.52 -0.84
CA ASN A 10 -10.10 4.02 -1.44
C ASN A 10 -9.75 4.70 -2.76
N ILE A 11 -9.99 4.01 -3.88
CA ILE A 11 -9.69 4.45 -5.23
C ILE A 11 -10.91 5.19 -5.80
N GLU A 12 -10.68 6.28 -6.54
CA GLU A 12 -11.74 7.00 -7.29
C GLU A 12 -12.18 6.24 -8.56
N ASP A 13 -12.44 4.95 -8.42
CA ASP A 13 -12.95 4.06 -9.46
C ASP A 13 -14.17 3.31 -8.91
N LYS A 14 -15.31 3.34 -9.63
CA LYS A 14 -16.56 2.72 -9.14
C LYS A 14 -16.42 1.19 -8.99
N LYS A 15 -15.63 0.54 -9.84
CA LYS A 15 -15.44 -0.91 -9.82
C LYS A 15 -14.40 -1.30 -8.78
N TYR A 16 -13.33 -0.53 -8.63
CA TYR A 16 -12.19 -0.88 -7.78
C TYR A 16 -12.09 -0.03 -6.51
N LYS A 17 -13.21 0.54 -6.06
CA LYS A 17 -13.26 1.56 -5.00
C LYS A 17 -12.51 1.14 -3.74
N ASN A 18 -12.71 -0.07 -3.22
CA ASN A 18 -11.98 -0.54 -2.05
C ASN A 18 -10.97 -1.60 -2.47
N ALA A 19 -9.73 -1.20 -2.75
CA ALA A 19 -8.68 -2.14 -3.11
C ALA A 19 -7.82 -2.50 -1.89
N THR A 20 -7.47 -3.76 -1.74
CA THR A 20 -6.43 -4.19 -0.79
C THR A 20 -5.11 -4.25 -1.52
N ILE A 21 -4.15 -3.48 -1.02
CA ILE A 21 -2.81 -3.37 -1.59
C ILE A 21 -1.87 -4.26 -0.77
N ILE A 22 -1.13 -5.12 -1.46
CA ILE A 22 -0.14 -6.02 -0.88
C ILE A 22 1.22 -5.66 -1.47
N PHE A 23 2.06 -5.03 -0.64
CA PHE A 23 3.43 -4.72 -1.02
C PHE A 23 4.40 -5.79 -0.52
N ASN A 24 5.15 -6.38 -1.44
CA ASN A 24 6.27 -7.26 -1.15
C ASN A 24 7.61 -6.56 -1.48
N PRO A 25 8.38 -6.13 -0.47
CA PRO A 25 9.70 -5.55 -0.67
C PRO A 25 10.77 -6.57 -1.08
N SER A 26 10.51 -7.87 -0.86
CA SER A 26 11.49 -8.93 -1.03
C SER A 26 11.51 -9.46 -2.47
N ILE A 27 12.69 -9.93 -2.89
CA ILE A 27 12.88 -10.69 -4.12
C ILE A 27 12.15 -12.04 -4.01
N GLU A 28 12.15 -12.62 -2.81
CA GLU A 28 11.43 -13.85 -2.51
C GLU A 28 9.95 -13.60 -2.24
N PHE A 29 9.11 -14.54 -2.67
CA PHE A 29 7.68 -14.52 -2.42
C PHE A 29 7.29 -15.62 -1.43
N ASP A 30 7.05 -15.25 -0.17
CA ASP A 30 6.63 -16.21 0.86
C ASP A 30 5.09 -16.28 0.96
N PHE A 31 4.52 -17.25 0.26
CA PHE A 31 3.07 -17.47 0.23
C PHE A 31 2.47 -17.77 1.61
N ASN A 32 3.17 -18.51 2.48
CA ASN A 32 2.65 -18.87 3.80
C ASN A 32 2.56 -17.63 4.70
N SER A 33 3.58 -16.78 4.66
CA SER A 33 3.56 -15.49 5.36
C SER A 33 2.45 -14.58 4.81
N LEU A 34 2.26 -14.52 3.49
CA LEU A 34 1.17 -13.76 2.88
C LEU A 34 -0.19 -14.21 3.41
N LYS A 35 -0.47 -15.52 3.37
CA LYS A 35 -1.74 -16.09 3.82
C LYS A 35 -2.06 -15.71 5.27
N ASN A 36 -1.08 -15.82 6.16
CA ASN A 36 -1.26 -15.48 7.57
C ASN A 36 -1.53 -13.97 7.73
N MET A 37 -0.79 -13.12 7.03
CA MET A 37 -0.96 -11.67 7.09
C MET A 37 -2.29 -11.20 6.47
N LEU A 38 -2.77 -11.84 5.39
CA LEU A 38 -4.10 -11.59 4.84
C LEU A 38 -5.18 -12.00 5.84
N SER A 39 -5.05 -13.17 6.46
CA SER A 39 -5.99 -13.62 7.48
C SER A 39 -6.04 -12.65 8.67
N GLU A 40 -4.90 -12.10 9.09
CA GLU A 40 -4.84 -11.07 10.13
C GLU A 40 -5.47 -9.75 9.67
N HIS A 41 -5.15 -9.29 8.45
CA HIS A 41 -5.71 -8.06 7.89
C HIS A 41 -7.23 -8.13 7.81
N PHE A 42 -7.77 -9.20 7.25
CA PHE A 42 -9.21 -9.36 7.09
C PHE A 42 -9.97 -9.79 8.37
N ARG A 43 -9.31 -9.85 9.53
CA ARG A 43 -10.03 -9.87 10.82
C ARG A 43 -10.66 -8.51 11.12
N ASP A 44 -9.97 -7.44 10.74
CA ASP A 44 -10.38 -6.07 11.02
C ASP A 44 -11.09 -5.41 9.83
N PHE A 45 -11.02 -6.02 8.63
CA PHE A 45 -11.62 -5.53 7.39
C PHE A 45 -12.42 -6.63 6.71
N TYR A 46 -13.62 -6.31 6.22
CA TYR A 46 -14.57 -7.33 5.74
C TYR A 46 -14.75 -7.42 4.22
N GLN A 47 -14.26 -6.46 3.44
CA GLN A 47 -14.53 -6.40 2.00
C GLN A 47 -13.36 -5.81 1.22
N THR A 48 -13.17 -6.34 0.00
CA THR A 48 -12.23 -5.82 -0.99
C THR A 48 -12.81 -6.03 -2.38
N ASN A 49 -12.74 -5.01 -3.23
CA ASN A 49 -13.16 -5.06 -4.63
C ASN A 49 -12.02 -5.50 -5.56
N ALA A 50 -10.77 -5.36 -5.11
CA ALA A 50 -9.58 -5.70 -5.88
C ALA A 50 -8.40 -6.06 -4.97
N LEU A 51 -7.61 -7.04 -5.39
CA LEU A 51 -6.30 -7.30 -4.80
C LEU A 51 -5.23 -6.72 -5.72
N VAL A 52 -4.35 -5.89 -5.18
CA VAL A 52 -3.25 -5.29 -5.95
C VAL A 52 -1.93 -5.72 -5.33
N PHE A 53 -1.20 -6.57 -6.03
CA PHE A 53 0.12 -7.03 -5.62
C PHE A 53 1.19 -6.10 -6.21
N ILE A 54 1.90 -5.39 -5.34
CA ILE A 54 3.08 -4.60 -5.71
C ILE A 54 4.31 -5.41 -5.29
N HIS A 55 5.11 -5.87 -6.25
CA HIS A 55 6.20 -6.80 -5.96
C HIS A 55 7.48 -6.45 -6.72
N CYS A 56 8.63 -6.85 -6.17
CA CYS A 56 9.90 -6.70 -6.87
C CYS A 56 9.88 -7.52 -8.19
N SER A 57 10.41 -6.96 -9.27
CA SER A 57 10.62 -7.65 -10.53
C SER A 57 11.66 -8.75 -10.33
N THR A 58 11.24 -10.01 -10.41
CA THR A 58 12.11 -11.18 -10.22
C THR A 58 11.85 -12.25 -11.26
N SER A 59 12.71 -13.26 -11.31
CA SER A 59 12.60 -14.38 -12.26
C SER A 59 11.40 -15.30 -12.00
N ILE A 60 10.89 -15.34 -10.76
CA ILE A 60 9.70 -16.11 -10.38
C ILE A 60 8.53 -15.14 -10.31
N SER A 61 7.61 -15.23 -11.26
CA SER A 61 6.41 -14.39 -11.27
C SER A 61 5.50 -14.74 -10.09
N PRO A 62 5.28 -13.83 -9.11
CA PRO A 62 4.32 -14.04 -8.04
C PRO A 62 2.92 -14.38 -8.57
N GLU A 63 2.60 -13.93 -9.79
CA GLU A 63 1.33 -14.24 -10.46
C GLU A 63 1.08 -15.74 -10.58
N MET A 64 2.10 -16.54 -10.90
CA MET A 64 1.95 -18.01 -11.02
C MET A 64 1.70 -18.62 -9.64
N LEU A 65 2.48 -18.23 -8.64
CA LEU A 65 2.32 -18.72 -7.26
C LEU A 65 0.94 -18.39 -6.68
N ILE A 66 0.44 -17.19 -6.96
CA ILE A 66 -0.91 -16.76 -6.56
C ILE A 66 -1.98 -17.58 -7.28
N LYS A 67 -1.86 -17.76 -8.60
CA LYS A 67 -2.82 -18.56 -9.39
C LYS A 67 -2.88 -20.00 -8.90
N ASP A 68 -1.74 -20.62 -8.65
CA ASP A 68 -1.66 -22.02 -8.19
C ASP A 68 -2.20 -22.23 -6.77
N ASN A 69 -2.37 -21.15 -5.99
CA ASN A 69 -2.80 -21.21 -4.60
C ASN A 69 -4.00 -20.29 -4.31
N ILE A 70 -4.78 -19.94 -5.33
CA ILE A 70 -5.81 -18.90 -5.23
C ILE A 70 -6.88 -19.24 -4.18
N ASP A 71 -7.30 -20.51 -4.09
CA ASP A 71 -8.28 -20.98 -3.10
C ASP A 71 -7.83 -20.71 -1.66
N LYS A 72 -6.53 -20.78 -1.40
CA LYS A 72 -5.98 -20.52 -0.06
C LYS A 72 -6.00 -19.03 0.28
N ILE A 73 -5.92 -18.15 -0.72
CA ILE A 73 -6.07 -16.71 -0.54
C ILE A 73 -7.52 -16.40 -0.21
N PHE A 74 -8.48 -16.93 -0.96
CA PHE A 74 -9.90 -16.64 -0.70
C PHE A 74 -10.38 -17.17 0.64
N LYS A 75 -9.85 -18.30 1.12
CA LYS A 75 -10.09 -18.76 2.49
C LYS A 75 -9.63 -17.75 3.57
N SER A 76 -8.72 -16.84 3.22
CA SER A 76 -8.25 -15.78 4.12
C SER A 76 -9.07 -14.48 4.03
N ILE A 77 -10.05 -14.42 3.11
CA ILE A 77 -10.87 -13.22 2.84
C ILE A 77 -12.35 -13.54 3.13
N PRO A 78 -12.95 -12.96 4.17
CA PRO A 78 -14.34 -13.25 4.52
C PRO A 78 -15.30 -12.72 3.44
N LYS A 79 -16.36 -13.49 3.17
CA LYS A 79 -17.50 -13.08 2.32
C LYS A 79 -17.11 -12.57 0.93
N VAL A 80 -16.08 -13.16 0.32
CA VAL A 80 -15.66 -12.81 -1.02
C VAL A 80 -16.51 -13.51 -2.08
N GLU A 81 -16.92 -12.77 -3.11
CA GLU A 81 -17.37 -13.38 -4.36
C GLU A 81 -16.14 -13.81 -5.15
N GLU A 82 -15.74 -15.08 -5.01
CA GLU A 82 -14.47 -15.60 -5.54
C GLU A 82 -14.32 -15.32 -7.05
N HIS A 83 -15.36 -15.58 -7.84
CA HIS A 83 -15.35 -15.32 -9.29
C HIS A 83 -15.05 -13.86 -9.62
N TYR A 84 -15.68 -12.92 -8.90
CA TYR A 84 -15.44 -11.50 -9.07
C TYR A 84 -14.02 -11.11 -8.65
N LEU A 85 -13.53 -11.62 -7.51
CA LEU A 85 -12.22 -11.24 -7.02
C LEU A 85 -11.09 -11.82 -7.88
N ILE A 86 -11.23 -13.04 -8.43
CA ILE A 86 -10.27 -13.63 -9.39
C ILE A 86 -10.00 -12.68 -10.56
N GLU A 87 -11.05 -12.08 -11.11
CA GLU A 87 -10.96 -11.15 -12.25
C GLU A 87 -10.37 -9.79 -11.87
N ASN A 88 -10.32 -9.48 -10.58
CA ASN A 88 -9.87 -8.20 -10.05
C ASN A 88 -8.59 -8.34 -9.20
N ILE A 89 -7.72 -9.28 -9.59
CA ILE A 89 -6.35 -9.37 -9.08
C ILE A 89 -5.40 -8.71 -10.07
N PHE A 90 -4.65 -7.74 -9.58
CA PHE A 90 -3.73 -6.94 -10.36
C PHE A 90 -2.31 -7.08 -9.81
N TYR A 91 -1.34 -6.96 -10.72
CA TYR A 91 0.06 -7.12 -10.40
C TYR A 91 0.84 -5.93 -10.96
N VAL A 92 1.62 -5.30 -10.09
CA VAL A 92 2.52 -4.20 -10.43
C VAL A 92 3.90 -4.64 -10.01
N SER A 93 4.75 -4.96 -10.99
CA SER A 93 6.15 -5.24 -10.70
C SER A 93 6.93 -3.94 -10.59
N TYR A 94 7.95 -3.91 -9.75
CA TYR A 94 8.85 -2.77 -9.66
C TYR A 94 10.31 -3.20 -9.71
N GLU A 95 11.12 -2.42 -10.42
CA GLU A 95 12.57 -2.55 -10.44
C GLU A 95 13.18 -1.18 -10.16
N LYS A 96 13.99 -1.10 -9.10
CA LYS A 96 14.58 0.17 -8.63
C LYS A 96 13.49 1.24 -8.45
N SER A 97 13.45 2.21 -9.36
CA SER A 97 12.54 3.35 -9.33
C SER A 97 11.41 3.30 -10.38
N THR A 98 11.20 2.15 -11.03
CA THR A 98 10.23 2.01 -12.11
C THR A 98 9.16 1.00 -11.73
N PHE A 99 7.89 1.38 -11.89
CA PHE A 99 6.73 0.48 -11.81
C PHE A 99 6.28 0.07 -13.20
N ASN A 100 6.12 -1.23 -13.38
CA ASN A 100 5.61 -1.84 -14.59
C ASN A 100 4.17 -2.29 -14.35
N PHE A 101 3.28 -1.73 -15.15
CA PHE A 101 1.86 -2.02 -15.12
C PHE A 101 1.46 -2.73 -16.41
N SER A 102 0.53 -3.67 -16.34
CA SER A 102 -0.04 -4.26 -17.54
C SER A 102 -0.81 -3.21 -18.35
N ARG A 103 -1.00 -3.48 -19.65
CA ARG A 103 -1.84 -2.62 -20.51
C ARG A 103 -3.30 -2.57 -20.04
N LYS A 104 -3.76 -3.61 -19.36
CA LYS A 104 -5.13 -3.73 -18.83
C LYS A 104 -5.35 -2.90 -17.55
N ASP A 105 -4.28 -2.41 -16.92
CA ASP A 105 -4.32 -1.80 -15.59
C ASP A 105 -4.40 -0.27 -15.66
N LYS A 106 -5.21 0.26 -16.59
CA LYS A 106 -5.33 1.71 -16.79
C LYS A 106 -5.76 2.42 -15.49
N PHE A 107 -6.75 1.87 -14.78
CA PHE A 107 -7.22 2.45 -13.52
C PHE A 107 -6.10 2.52 -12.46
N LEU A 108 -5.21 1.52 -12.39
CA LEU A 108 -4.08 1.55 -11.47
C LEU A 108 -3.13 2.67 -11.83
N LYS A 109 -2.77 2.81 -13.11
CA LYS A 109 -1.89 3.90 -13.57
C LYS A 109 -2.47 5.27 -13.21
N ASP A 110 -3.75 5.47 -13.48
CA ASP A 110 -4.44 6.75 -13.27
C ASP A 110 -4.53 7.10 -11.78
N ASN A 111 -4.63 6.10 -10.90
CA ASN A 111 -4.79 6.27 -9.45
C ASN A 111 -3.54 5.95 -8.62
N PHE A 112 -2.42 5.57 -9.26
CA PHE A 112 -1.29 4.96 -8.55
C PHE A 112 -0.70 5.89 -7.49
N LYS A 113 -0.55 7.16 -7.83
CA LYS A 113 -0.05 8.19 -6.90
C LYS A 113 -0.91 8.25 -5.63
N GLU A 114 -2.23 8.19 -5.79
CA GLU A 114 -3.16 8.26 -4.67
C GLU A 114 -3.13 6.97 -3.84
N ILE A 115 -3.10 5.80 -4.48
CA ILE A 115 -2.92 4.50 -3.82
C ILE A 115 -1.67 4.50 -2.92
N ILE A 116 -0.59 5.04 -3.45
CA ILE A 116 0.69 5.12 -2.74
C ILE A 116 0.64 6.16 -1.60
N ASN A 117 0.05 7.34 -1.83
CA ASN A 117 -0.12 8.36 -0.79
C ASN A 117 -0.94 7.83 0.39
N GLN A 118 -2.02 7.09 0.13
CA GLN A 118 -2.83 6.45 1.16
C GLN A 118 -2.02 5.40 1.93
N GLY A 119 -1.17 4.63 1.24
CA GLY A 119 -0.23 3.70 1.88
C GLY A 119 0.74 4.40 2.82
N LEU A 120 1.32 5.53 2.41
CA LEU A 120 2.19 6.34 3.26
C LEU A 120 1.43 6.89 4.47
N ALA A 121 0.29 7.53 4.24
CA ALA A 121 -0.54 8.09 5.31
C ALA A 121 -0.95 7.02 6.34
N ASN A 122 -1.31 5.82 5.88
CA ASN A 122 -1.68 4.70 6.75
C ASN A 122 -0.54 4.33 7.71
N ILE A 123 0.71 4.26 7.25
CA ILE A 123 1.87 3.96 8.11
C ILE A 123 1.98 5.00 9.24
N PHE A 124 1.88 6.29 8.91
CA PHE A 124 1.99 7.36 9.91
C PHE A 124 0.79 7.39 10.87
N ILE A 125 -0.42 7.12 10.40
CA ILE A 125 -1.61 7.08 11.26
C ILE A 125 -1.52 5.89 12.22
N ARG A 126 -1.28 4.68 11.68
CA ARG A 126 -1.29 3.44 12.44
C ARG A 126 -0.17 3.34 13.47
N ASN A 127 1.01 3.86 13.15
CA ASN A 127 2.17 3.82 14.05
C ASN A 127 2.22 5.07 14.97
N GLY A 128 1.14 5.86 15.03
CA GLY A 128 1.05 7.04 15.90
C GLY A 128 2.06 8.14 15.54
N GLY A 129 2.45 8.22 14.27
CA GLY A 129 3.29 9.25 13.68
C GLY A 129 2.56 10.55 13.42
N LEU A 130 1.25 10.51 13.18
CA LEU A 130 0.39 11.69 13.15
C LEU A 130 -0.17 11.94 14.56
N VAL A 131 0.22 13.05 15.17
CA VAL A 131 -0.29 13.49 16.47
C VAL A 131 -1.20 14.69 16.26
N GLU A 132 -2.44 14.58 16.74
CA GLU A 132 -3.43 15.64 16.69
C GLU A 132 -3.64 16.20 18.09
N SER A 133 -3.83 17.52 18.18
CA SER A 133 -4.11 18.15 19.46
C SER A 133 -5.56 17.91 19.88
N ASN A 134 -5.77 17.52 21.14
CA ASN A 134 -7.08 17.14 21.67
C ASN A 134 -7.96 18.37 22.04
N GLY A 135 -7.71 19.57 21.53
CA GLY A 135 -8.50 20.76 21.90
C GLY A 135 -8.13 22.06 21.17
N VAL A 136 -9.03 23.05 21.28
CA VAL A 136 -8.95 24.37 20.62
C VAL A 136 -7.79 25.24 21.13
N SER A 137 -7.29 24.95 22.33
CA SER A 137 -6.24 25.69 23.04
C SER A 137 -4.87 25.01 23.04
N HIS A 138 -4.78 23.75 22.59
CA HIS A 138 -3.52 23.02 22.50
C HIS A 138 -3.07 23.01 21.04
N HIS A 139 -1.96 23.65 20.75
CA HIS A 139 -1.37 23.66 19.41
C HIS A 139 0.13 23.38 19.51
N TYR A 140 0.67 22.72 18.51
CA TYR A 140 2.11 22.57 18.34
C TYR A 140 2.68 23.86 17.77
N VAL A 141 3.77 24.33 18.36
CA VAL A 141 4.52 25.48 17.86
C VAL A 141 5.76 24.94 17.15
N PHE A 142 5.85 25.18 15.85
CA PHE A 142 7.04 24.82 15.08
C PHE A 142 8.20 25.76 15.41
N PRO A 143 9.47 25.37 15.13
CA PRO A 143 10.63 26.25 15.29
C PRO A 143 10.50 27.60 14.53
N SER A 144 9.64 27.65 13.52
CA SER A 144 9.29 28.87 12.78
C SER A 144 8.28 29.78 13.49
N GLY A 145 7.81 29.42 14.69
CA GLY A 145 6.75 30.11 15.43
C GLY A 145 5.33 29.83 14.93
N LYS A 146 5.16 29.04 13.87
CA LYS A 146 3.84 28.70 13.33
C LYS A 146 3.12 27.70 14.21
N HIS A 147 1.83 27.95 14.43
CA HIS A 147 0.94 27.08 15.18
C HIS A 147 0.27 26.05 14.26
N SER A 148 0.17 24.81 14.73
CA SER A 148 -0.54 23.73 14.03
C SER A 148 -1.27 22.82 15.01
N SER A 149 -2.46 22.37 14.64
CA SER A 149 -3.21 21.34 15.37
C SER A 149 -2.69 19.92 15.10
N LYS A 150 -1.76 19.78 14.15
CA LYS A 150 -1.19 18.48 13.74
C LYS A 150 0.33 18.52 13.75
N PHE A 151 0.93 17.44 14.22
CA PHE A 151 2.38 17.24 14.25
C PHE A 151 2.72 15.86 13.69
N LEU A 152 3.68 15.82 12.76
CA LEU A 152 4.20 14.58 12.21
C LEU A 152 5.52 14.24 12.91
N ARG A 153 5.58 13.08 13.56
CA ARG A 153 6.80 12.53 14.16
C ARG A 153 7.22 11.25 13.45
N THR A 154 8.52 11.09 13.24
CA THR A 154 9.10 9.94 12.52
C THR A 154 9.67 8.87 13.45
N ALA A 155 10.07 9.24 14.67
CA ALA A 155 10.85 8.40 15.59
C ALA A 155 10.19 7.06 15.98
N ASN A 156 8.86 6.94 15.86
CA ASN A 156 8.10 5.72 16.19
C ASN A 156 7.35 5.13 14.99
N VAL A 157 7.60 5.64 13.78
CA VAL A 157 6.89 5.19 12.56
C VAL A 157 7.61 4.02 11.88
N LEU A 158 8.94 3.95 12.06
CA LEU A 158 9.82 2.98 11.40
C LEU A 158 9.92 1.67 12.21
N VAL A 159 8.79 1.02 12.49
CA VAL A 159 8.74 -0.19 13.34
C VAL A 159 8.88 -1.48 12.52
N LYS A 160 8.24 -1.54 11.35
CA LYS A 160 8.22 -2.75 10.50
C LYS A 160 9.05 -2.54 9.25
N LYS A 161 9.96 -3.48 8.98
CA LYS A 161 10.83 -3.45 7.78
C LYS A 161 10.04 -3.25 6.49
N SER A 162 8.92 -3.94 6.28
CA SER A 162 8.12 -3.79 5.04
C SER A 162 7.52 -2.40 4.87
N GLU A 163 7.14 -1.73 5.96
CA GLU A 163 6.65 -0.34 5.96
C GLU A 163 7.81 0.63 5.68
N ILE A 164 9.00 0.37 6.25
CA ILE A 164 10.22 1.15 5.96
C ILE A 164 10.61 1.00 4.49
N ASP A 165 10.64 -0.21 3.96
CA ASP A 165 10.95 -0.48 2.56
C ASP A 165 9.93 0.21 1.64
N PHE A 166 8.65 0.22 2.01
CA PHE A 166 7.62 0.98 1.27
C PHE A 166 7.91 2.49 1.30
N ILE A 167 8.26 3.05 2.45
CA ILE A 167 8.64 4.47 2.58
C ILE A 167 9.91 4.79 1.79
N VAL A 168 10.88 3.88 1.68
CA VAL A 168 12.13 4.16 0.95
C VAL A 168 11.92 4.09 -0.55
N GLN A 169 11.17 3.08 -1.02
CA GLN A 169 11.00 2.89 -2.46
C GLN A 169 10.16 3.99 -3.10
N ILE A 170 9.20 4.58 -2.39
CA ILE A 170 8.22 5.48 -3.00
C ILE A 170 8.71 6.93 -3.28
N PRO A 171 9.39 7.65 -2.37
CA PRO A 171 9.83 9.03 -2.57
C PRO A 171 10.89 9.19 -3.66
N VAL A 172 11.78 8.21 -3.81
CA VAL A 172 12.76 8.16 -4.90
C VAL A 172 12.05 8.06 -6.26
N ILE A 173 10.85 7.47 -6.29
CA ILE A 173 10.06 7.22 -7.51
C ILE A 173 9.18 8.41 -7.87
N LEU A 174 8.53 9.03 -6.89
CA LEU A 174 7.71 10.22 -7.14
C LEU A 174 8.56 11.40 -7.62
N THR A 175 9.83 11.51 -7.19
CA THR A 175 10.75 12.55 -7.67
C THR A 175 11.36 12.27 -9.05
N THR A 176 11.51 11.00 -9.45
CA THR A 176 12.06 10.64 -10.77
C THR A 176 11.01 10.54 -11.87
N GLN A 177 9.78 10.14 -11.57
CA GLN A 177 8.69 10.07 -12.56
C GLN A 177 7.88 11.36 -12.71
N PHE A 178 7.86 12.21 -11.68
CA PHE A 178 7.25 13.54 -11.75
C PHE A 178 8.34 14.61 -11.63
N GLN A 179 9.12 14.81 -12.69
CA GLN A 179 9.80 16.09 -12.83
C GLN A 179 8.72 17.19 -12.83
N PHE A 180 8.66 17.93 -11.73
CA PHE A 180 7.90 19.17 -11.68
C PHE A 180 8.46 20.07 -12.79
N LYS A 181 7.72 20.23 -13.88
CA LYS A 181 7.86 21.40 -14.74
C LYS A 181 7.49 22.60 -13.89
N VAL A 182 8.48 23.19 -13.25
CA VAL A 182 8.39 24.57 -12.78
C VAL A 182 8.49 25.43 -14.03
N THR A 183 7.35 25.72 -14.63
CA THR A 183 7.25 26.87 -15.54
C THR A 183 7.39 28.12 -14.67
N THR A 184 8.56 28.74 -14.77
CA THR A 184 8.82 30.14 -14.40
C THR A 184 7.96 31.08 -15.22
#